data_AF-A0A970DSU4-F1
#
_entry.id   AF-A0A970DSU4-F1
#
_cell.length_a   1.000
_cell.length_b   1.000
_cell.length_c   1.000
_cell.angle_alpha   90.00
_cell.angle_beta   90.00
_cell.angle_gamma   90.00
#
_symmetry.space_group_name_H-M   'P 1'
#
loop_
_entity.id
_entity.type
_entity.pdbx_description
1 polymer ?
#
loop_
_entity_poly.entity_id
_entity_poly.type
_entity_poly.pdbx_seq_one_letter_code
_entity_poly.pdbx_strand_id
1 'polypeptide(L)'
;MGDFLRKNSKRVYNIYTDASFDRNVKRSCIAFIIKDEENKILKQQSKNIRSKAIGESEKKAIFYAIASAYEYIRKDKNIEVVIHSDCQGIVNELIHIHKKLKDNPKESPCSEREFKSTLAKLAKIVDNIRFQWIPREENEEAHMLAQQSYRQWLKSANIHNIREFMVKDLDYTLAKWNDLLNLECLGLSEITKDIRGIIKKIEVGNIKSSSL
;
A
#
# COMPACT_ATOMS: atom_id res chain seq x y z
N MET A 1 -51.86 1.34 -7.18
CA MET A 1 -51.02 2.57 -7.13
C MET A 1 -50.17 2.50 -5.88
N GLY A 2 -48.91 2.05 -6.00
CA GLY A 2 -48.04 1.98 -4.83
C GLY A 2 -46.77 1.20 -5.10
N ASP A 3 -45.95 1.67 -6.04
CA ASP A 3 -44.53 1.24 -6.15
C ASP A 3 -43.69 2.30 -6.89
N PHE A 4 -44.03 3.58 -6.74
CA PHE A 4 -43.35 4.69 -7.43
C PHE A 4 -42.24 5.35 -6.59
N LEU A 5 -41.92 4.81 -5.41
CA LEU A 5 -40.96 5.41 -4.46
C LEU A 5 -39.99 4.39 -3.83
N ARG A 6 -39.63 3.30 -4.51
CA ARG A 6 -38.28 2.74 -4.27
C ARG A 6 -37.29 3.65 -4.95
N LYS A 7 -36.97 4.78 -4.30
CA LYS A 7 -35.69 5.48 -4.52
C LYS A 7 -34.65 4.36 -4.48
N ASN A 8 -33.97 4.10 -5.59
CA ASN A 8 -32.84 3.18 -5.62
C ASN A 8 -31.82 3.69 -4.60
N SER A 9 -31.90 3.21 -3.36
CA SER A 9 -30.95 3.53 -2.32
C SER A 9 -29.64 2.93 -2.78
N LYS A 10 -28.70 3.80 -3.16
CA LYS A 10 -27.36 3.35 -3.50
C LYS A 10 -26.77 2.67 -2.27
N ARG A 11 -26.13 1.52 -2.49
CA ARG A 11 -25.45 0.76 -1.43
C ARG A 11 -24.13 1.43 -1.13
N VAL A 12 -23.81 1.61 0.15
CA VAL A 12 -22.56 2.28 0.55
C VAL A 12 -21.58 1.27 1.11
N TYR A 13 -20.37 1.23 0.53
CA TYR A 13 -19.26 0.45 1.04
C TYR A 13 -18.18 1.36 1.63
N ASN A 14 -17.85 1.10 2.90
CA ASN A 14 -16.82 1.81 3.64
C ASN A 14 -15.52 1.01 3.57
N ILE A 15 -14.46 1.60 3.01
CA ILE A 15 -13.15 0.96 2.90
C ILE A 15 -12.17 1.65 3.84
N TYR A 16 -11.80 0.98 4.92
CA TYR A 16 -10.81 1.46 5.90
C TYR A 16 -9.43 1.00 5.46
N THR A 17 -8.45 1.91 5.47
CA THR A 17 -7.10 1.62 4.97
C THR A 17 -6.05 2.00 6.01
N ASP A 18 -5.00 1.18 6.11
CA ASP A 18 -3.85 1.47 6.96
C ASP A 18 -2.59 0.84 6.39
N ALA A 19 -1.42 1.34 6.83
CA ALA A 19 -0.14 0.72 6.54
C ALA A 19 0.73 0.57 7.80
N SER A 20 1.36 -0.59 7.94
CA SER A 20 2.43 -0.81 8.89
C SER A 20 3.77 -0.71 8.17
N PHE A 21 4.64 0.25 8.55
CA PHE A 21 5.93 0.48 7.91
C PHE A 21 7.11 0.24 8.86
N ASP A 22 8.10 -0.51 8.38
CA ASP A 22 9.38 -0.72 9.07
C ASP A 22 10.49 0.07 8.39
N ARG A 23 10.99 1.08 9.11
CA ARG A 23 12.06 1.98 8.64
C ARG A 23 13.38 1.26 8.36
N ASN A 24 13.69 0.22 9.14
CA ASN A 24 14.96 -0.50 9.01
C ASN A 24 14.94 -1.41 7.79
N VAL A 25 13.79 -2.03 7.53
CA VAL A 25 13.61 -3.00 6.44
C VAL A 25 13.21 -2.33 5.12
N LYS A 26 12.71 -1.08 5.17
CA LYS A 26 12.09 -0.39 4.02
C LYS A 26 10.99 -1.24 3.38
N ARG A 27 10.24 -1.96 4.23
CA ARG A 27 9.06 -2.73 3.85
C ARG A 27 7.88 -2.28 4.67
N SER A 28 6.72 -2.42 4.05
CA SER A 28 5.46 -2.17 4.70
C SER A 28 4.49 -3.30 4.40
N CYS A 29 3.51 -3.47 5.28
CA CYS A 29 2.29 -4.18 4.97
C CYS A 29 1.17 -3.16 4.87
N ILE A 30 0.56 -3.07 3.70
CA ILE A 30 -0.66 -2.28 3.49
C ILE A 30 -1.87 -3.18 3.70
N ALA A 31 -2.95 -2.63 4.24
CA ALA A 31 -4.18 -3.36 4.47
C ALA A 31 -5.41 -2.49 4.17
N PHE A 32 -6.51 -3.17 3.86
CA PHE A 32 -7.82 -2.54 3.88
C PHE A 32 -8.93 -3.51 4.32
N ILE A 33 -9.99 -2.93 4.86
CA ILE A 33 -11.21 -3.62 5.27
C ILE A 33 -12.39 -2.96 4.58
N ILE A 34 -13.23 -3.76 3.93
CA ILE A 34 -14.48 -3.31 3.31
C ILE A 34 -15.63 -3.70 4.23
N LYS A 35 -16.43 -2.72 4.63
CA LYS A 35 -17.67 -2.89 5.38
C LYS A 35 -18.86 -2.38 4.57
N ASP A 36 -20.02 -3.00 4.74
CA ASP A 36 -21.27 -2.44 4.23
C ASP A 36 -21.84 -1.36 5.16
N GLU A 37 -23.05 -0.91 4.86
CA GLU A 37 -23.82 0.07 5.63
C GLU A 37 -24.26 -0.41 7.01
N GLU A 38 -24.26 -1.73 7.25
CA GLU A 38 -24.54 -2.36 8.55
C GLU A 38 -23.26 -2.62 9.36
N ASN A 39 -22.11 -2.07 8.93
CA ASN A 39 -20.77 -2.32 9.47
C ASN A 39 -20.31 -3.79 9.39
N LYS A 40 -20.96 -4.61 8.57
CA LYS A 40 -20.54 -6.00 8.37
C LYS A 40 -19.35 -6.04 7.42
N ILE A 41 -18.31 -6.75 7.83
CA ILE A 41 -17.10 -6.97 7.02
C ILE A 41 -17.45 -7.84 5.81
N LEU A 42 -17.34 -7.26 4.62
CA LEU A 42 -17.49 -7.96 3.34
C LEU A 42 -16.17 -8.59 2.88
N LYS A 43 -15.06 -7.91 3.15
CA LYS A 43 -13.73 -8.33 2.71
C LYS A 43 -12.63 -7.69 3.54
N GLN A 44 -11.54 -8.44 3.75
CA GLN A 44 -10.28 -7.93 4.28
C GLN A 44 -9.16 -8.34 3.34
N GLN A 45 -8.23 -7.44 3.05
CA GLN A 45 -7.02 -7.77 2.29
C GLN A 45 -5.82 -7.07 2.87
N SER A 46 -4.68 -7.75 2.79
CA SER A 46 -3.38 -7.18 3.13
C SER A 46 -2.34 -7.62 2.12
N LYS A 47 -1.29 -6.80 2.00
CA LYS A 47 -0.19 -7.07 1.07
C LYS A 47 1.11 -6.49 1.60
N ASN A 48 2.15 -7.32 1.61
CA ASN A 48 3.51 -6.86 1.87
C ASN A 48 4.10 -6.23 0.61
N ILE A 49 4.66 -5.04 0.77
CA ILE A 49 5.23 -4.23 -0.30
C ILE A 49 6.56 -3.61 0.17
N ARG A 50 7.33 -3.11 -0.80
CA ARG A 50 8.47 -2.23 -0.51
C ARG A 50 7.96 -0.79 -0.50
N SER A 51 8.40 -0.03 0.50
CA SER A 51 8.12 1.40 0.67
C SER A 51 9.38 2.08 1.16
N LYS A 52 9.70 3.26 0.64
CA LYS A 52 10.87 4.03 1.08
C LYS A 52 10.58 4.85 2.33
N ALA A 53 9.32 5.25 2.52
CA ALA A 53 8.87 6.07 3.64
C ALA A 53 7.45 5.68 4.08
N ILE A 54 7.09 6.13 5.28
CA ILE A 54 5.75 5.92 5.86
C ILE A 54 4.65 6.55 5.01
N GLY A 55 4.84 7.79 4.53
CA GLY A 55 3.84 8.45 3.67
C GLY A 55 3.62 7.70 2.35
N GLU A 56 4.66 7.04 1.82
CA GLU A 56 4.54 6.20 0.62
C GLU A 56 3.72 4.93 0.92
N SER A 57 3.88 4.31 2.09
CA SER A 57 3.08 3.14 2.44
C SER A 57 1.61 3.50 2.64
N GLU A 58 1.30 4.62 3.30
CA GLU A 58 -0.08 5.12 3.44
C GLU A 58 -0.73 5.38 2.08
N LYS A 59 -0.02 6.11 1.22
CA LYS A 59 -0.47 6.37 -0.15
C LYS A 59 -0.75 5.05 -0.87
N LYS A 60 0.19 4.10 -0.85
CA LYS A 60 0.01 2.78 -1.49
C LYS A 60 -1.18 2.00 -0.93
N ALA A 61 -1.49 2.10 0.37
CA ALA A 61 -2.67 1.48 0.96
C ALA A 61 -3.96 2.02 0.35
N ILE A 62 -4.10 3.34 0.24
CA ILE A 62 -5.28 3.94 -0.38
C ILE A 62 -5.36 3.63 -1.88
N PHE A 63 -4.25 3.66 -2.61
CA PHE A 63 -4.23 3.27 -4.02
C PHE A 63 -4.63 1.80 -4.22
N TYR A 64 -4.27 0.93 -3.29
CA TYR A 64 -4.72 -0.47 -3.30
C TYR A 64 -6.23 -0.59 -3.05
N ALA A 65 -6.78 0.22 -2.14
CA ALA A 65 -8.23 0.32 -1.91
C ALA A 65 -8.98 0.89 -3.12
N ILE A 66 -8.48 1.92 -3.81
CA ILE A 66 -9.08 2.47 -5.05
C ILE A 66 -9.18 1.38 -6.12
N ALA A 67 -8.12 0.58 -6.28
CA ALA A 67 -8.14 -0.52 -7.25
C ALA A 67 -9.22 -1.56 -6.90
N SER A 68 -9.44 -1.84 -5.61
CA SER A 68 -10.52 -2.70 -5.15
C SER A 68 -11.90 -2.06 -5.37
N ALA A 69 -12.08 -0.80 -5.00
CA ALA A 69 -13.31 -0.03 -5.19
C ALA A 69 -13.79 -0.03 -6.65
N TYR A 70 -12.85 0.14 -7.59
CA TYR A 70 -13.12 0.05 -9.02
C TYR A 70 -13.73 -1.29 -9.42
N GLU A 71 -13.28 -2.41 -8.85
CA GLU A 71 -13.82 -3.74 -9.14
C GLU A 71 -15.25 -3.93 -8.64
N TYR A 72 -15.64 -3.27 -7.55
CA TYR A 72 -17.02 -3.28 -7.06
C TYR A 72 -17.92 -2.38 -7.91
N ILE A 73 -17.52 -1.12 -8.11
CA ILE A 73 -18.31 -0.12 -8.84
C ILE A 73 -18.46 -0.49 -10.32
N ARG A 74 -17.49 -1.17 -10.93
CA ARG A 74 -17.62 -1.63 -12.33
C ARG A 74 -18.65 -2.76 -12.48
N LYS A 75 -18.87 -3.56 -11.43
CA LYS A 75 -19.84 -4.67 -11.43
C LYS A 75 -21.24 -4.18 -11.09
N ASP A 76 -21.34 -3.19 -10.21
CA ASP A 76 -22.60 -2.53 -9.89
C ASP A 76 -22.40 -1.02 -9.69
N LYS A 77 -23.01 -0.24 -10.59
CA LYS A 77 -22.96 1.23 -10.60
C LYS A 77 -23.79 1.87 -9.48
N ASN A 78 -24.65 1.11 -8.81
CA ASN A 78 -25.41 1.55 -7.65
C ASN A 78 -24.60 1.51 -6.34
N ILE A 79 -23.35 1.05 -6.38
CA ILE A 79 -22.44 1.11 -5.24
C ILE A 79 -21.78 2.49 -5.18
N GLU A 80 -21.80 3.09 -4.00
CA GLU A 80 -20.91 4.18 -3.64
C GLU A 80 -19.84 3.66 -2.66
N VAL A 81 -18.63 4.18 -2.78
CA VAL A 81 -17.50 3.82 -1.93
C VAL A 81 -17.00 5.04 -1.19
N VAL A 82 -16.80 4.91 0.12
CA VAL A 82 -16.07 5.89 0.93
C VAL A 82 -14.78 5.25 1.41
N ILE A 83 -13.64 5.80 1.03
CA ILE A 83 -12.34 5.36 1.53
C ILE A 83 -11.95 6.20 2.75
N HIS A 84 -11.72 5.52 3.86
CA HIS A 84 -11.33 6.08 5.14
C HIS A 84 -9.84 5.84 5.42
N SER A 85 -9.16 6.85 5.93
CA SER A 85 -7.76 6.76 6.39
C SER A 85 -7.51 7.77 7.51
N ASP A 86 -6.63 7.43 8.44
CA ASP A 86 -6.17 8.33 9.51
C ASP A 86 -5.02 9.26 9.07
N CYS A 87 -4.50 9.08 7.85
CA CYS A 87 -3.45 9.94 7.30
C CYS A 87 -4.03 11.19 6.60
N GLN A 88 -4.31 12.24 7.38
CA GLN A 88 -4.97 13.47 6.91
C GLN A 88 -4.30 14.09 5.68
N GLY A 89 -2.96 14.13 5.63
CA GLY A 89 -2.21 14.70 4.51
C GLY A 89 -2.49 14.00 3.19
N ILE A 90 -2.49 12.66 3.20
CA ILE A 90 -2.74 11.85 1.99
C ILE A 90 -4.23 11.90 1.61
N VAL A 91 -5.15 11.91 2.58
CA VAL A 91 -6.58 12.09 2.31
C VAL A 91 -6.83 13.43 1.60
N ASN A 92 -6.25 14.53 2.10
CA ASN A 92 -6.39 15.86 1.49
C ASN A 92 -5.81 15.89 0.07
N GLU A 93 -4.65 15.26 -0.15
CA GLU A 93 -4.06 15.12 -1.49
C GLU A 93 -5.03 14.40 -2.45
N LEU A 94 -5.65 13.31 -2.01
CA LEU A 94 -6.57 12.54 -2.83
C LEU A 94 -7.90 13.25 -3.08
N ILE A 95 -8.41 14.01 -2.12
CA ILE A 95 -9.58 14.88 -2.33
C ILE A 95 -9.27 15.92 -3.42
N HIS A 96 -8.08 16.52 -3.40
CA HIS A 96 -7.67 17.47 -4.44
C HIS A 96 -7.55 16.81 -5.82
N ILE A 97 -6.94 15.62 -5.90
CA ILE A 97 -6.87 14.83 -7.14
C ILE A 97 -8.27 14.47 -7.63
N HIS A 98 -9.15 14.04 -6.73
CA HIS A 98 -10.54 13.68 -7.03
C HIS A 98 -11.33 14.85 -7.60
N LYS A 99 -11.22 16.03 -6.98
CA LYS A 99 -11.84 17.27 -7.48
C LYS A 99 -11.34 17.61 -8.88
N LYS A 100 -10.03 17.59 -9.10
CA LYS A 100 -9.44 17.85 -10.42
C LYS A 100 -9.94 16.88 -11.50
N LEU A 101 -10.02 15.60 -11.18
CA LEU A 101 -10.53 14.57 -12.10
C LEU A 101 -12.01 14.78 -12.44
N LYS A 102 -12.79 15.29 -11.48
CA LYS A 102 -14.20 15.62 -11.68
C LYS A 102 -14.38 16.85 -12.56
N ASP A 103 -13.60 17.90 -12.31
CA ASP A 103 -13.67 19.17 -13.03
C ASP A 103 -13.10 19.04 -14.46
N ASN A 104 -12.00 18.29 -14.63
CA ASN A 104 -11.31 18.10 -15.90
C ASN A 104 -11.00 16.61 -16.19
N PRO A 105 -11.95 15.81 -16.69
CA PRO A 105 -11.76 14.37 -16.90
C PRO A 105 -10.67 13.98 -17.91
N LYS A 106 -10.31 14.91 -18.81
CA LYS A 106 -9.26 14.73 -19.83
C LYS A 106 -7.87 15.12 -19.32
N GLU A 107 -7.79 15.82 -18.19
CA GLU A 107 -6.53 16.17 -17.57
C GLU A 107 -5.98 14.92 -16.90
N SER A 108 -4.93 14.33 -17.50
CA SER A 108 -4.24 13.20 -16.87
C SER A 108 -3.71 13.69 -15.52
N PRO A 109 -4.15 13.11 -14.40
CA PRO A 109 -3.55 13.45 -13.11
C PRO A 109 -2.06 13.13 -13.21
N CYS A 110 -1.29 14.16 -12.90
CA CYS A 110 0.05 14.42 -13.37
C CYS A 110 1.11 13.43 -12.85
N SER A 111 2.27 13.45 -13.52
CA SER A 111 3.66 13.14 -13.07
C SER A 111 4.02 11.82 -12.37
N GLU A 112 3.15 11.17 -11.59
CA GLU A 112 3.52 9.96 -10.84
C GLU A 112 3.31 8.70 -11.68
N ARG A 113 4.35 8.31 -12.44
CA ARG A 113 4.35 7.10 -13.27
C ARG A 113 3.91 5.84 -12.50
N GLU A 114 4.22 5.76 -11.20
CA GLU A 114 3.91 4.60 -10.36
C GLU A 114 2.41 4.35 -10.18
N PHE A 115 1.58 5.41 -10.12
CA PHE A 115 0.15 5.30 -9.81
C PHE A 115 -0.78 5.61 -11.00
N LYS A 116 -0.22 5.89 -12.18
CA LYS A 116 -0.97 6.27 -13.38
C LYS A 116 -2.15 5.35 -13.70
N SER A 117 -1.96 4.03 -13.58
CA SER A 117 -3.02 3.05 -13.88
C SER A 117 -4.19 3.11 -12.89
N THR A 118 -3.90 3.30 -11.60
CA THR A 118 -4.93 3.42 -10.57
C THR A 118 -5.62 4.78 -10.60
N LEU A 119 -4.90 5.84 -10.93
CA LEU A 119 -5.50 7.16 -11.18
C LEU A 119 -6.47 7.12 -12.38
N ALA A 120 -6.13 6.39 -13.44
CA ALA A 120 -7.05 6.15 -14.55
C ALA A 120 -8.30 5.34 -14.12
N LYS A 121 -8.16 4.41 -13.17
CA LYS A 121 -9.32 3.73 -12.56
C LYS A 121 -10.16 4.70 -11.76
N LEU A 122 -9.53 5.54 -10.92
CA LEU A 122 -10.20 6.56 -10.11
C LEU A 122 -11.05 7.49 -10.99
N ALA A 123 -10.50 7.98 -12.10
CA ALA A 123 -11.22 8.83 -13.04
C ALA A 123 -12.53 8.19 -13.56
N LYS A 124 -12.56 6.88 -13.76
CA LYS A 124 -13.75 6.14 -14.24
C LYS A 124 -14.84 5.93 -13.19
N ILE A 125 -14.52 6.12 -11.92
CA ILE A 125 -15.44 5.91 -10.78
C ILE A 125 -15.57 7.16 -9.92
N VAL A 126 -15.13 8.31 -10.42
CA VAL A 126 -14.99 9.56 -9.66
C VAL A 126 -16.31 9.97 -8.98
N ASP A 127 -17.46 9.76 -9.64
CA ASP A 127 -18.77 10.11 -9.08
C ASP A 127 -19.30 9.13 -8.02
N ASN A 128 -18.71 7.94 -7.93
CA ASN A 128 -19.11 6.86 -7.03
C ASN A 128 -18.12 6.64 -5.88
N ILE A 129 -17.08 7.46 -5.76
CA ILE A 129 -16.04 7.32 -4.74
C ILE A 129 -15.80 8.64 -4.01
N ARG A 130 -15.57 8.56 -2.70
CA ARG A 130 -15.19 9.69 -1.85
C ARG A 130 -14.07 9.29 -0.90
N PHE A 131 -13.37 10.28 -0.38
CA PHE A 131 -12.30 10.09 0.60
C PHE A 131 -12.67 10.83 1.87
N GLN A 132 -12.42 10.21 3.02
CA GLN A 132 -12.72 10.75 4.32
C GLN A 132 -11.55 10.50 5.27
N TRP A 133 -11.19 11.55 6.02
CA TRP A 133 -10.26 11.39 7.12
C TRP A 133 -11.05 10.93 8.35
N ILE A 134 -10.49 9.99 9.09
CA ILE A 134 -11.03 9.49 10.35
C ILE A 134 -9.93 9.50 11.42
N PRO A 135 -10.27 9.63 12.71
CA PRO A 135 -9.29 9.48 13.77
C PRO A 135 -8.77 8.03 13.85
N ARG A 136 -7.58 7.84 14.40
CA ARG A 136 -6.89 6.54 14.41
C ARG A 136 -7.66 5.47 15.18
N GLU A 137 -8.36 5.87 16.23
CA GLU A 137 -9.20 5.00 17.06
C GLU A 137 -10.32 4.35 16.24
N GLU A 138 -10.87 5.06 15.25
CA GLU A 138 -11.88 4.54 14.32
C GLU A 138 -11.26 3.64 13.23
N ASN A 139 -9.95 3.72 13.00
CA ASN A 139 -9.21 2.94 11.99
C ASN A 139 -8.49 1.70 12.57
N GLU A 140 -8.69 1.41 13.86
CA GLU A 140 -7.91 0.41 14.60
C GLU A 140 -7.96 -0.99 13.97
N GLU A 141 -9.10 -1.40 13.40
CA GLU A 141 -9.20 -2.71 12.75
C GLU A 141 -8.29 -2.84 11.53
N ALA A 142 -8.22 -1.80 10.69
CA ALA A 142 -7.32 -1.79 9.53
C ALA A 142 -5.85 -1.76 10.00
N HIS A 143 -5.58 -1.03 11.08
CA HIS A 143 -4.28 -0.97 11.72
C HIS A 143 -3.80 -2.33 12.22
N MET A 144 -4.66 -3.02 12.95
CA MET A 144 -4.40 -4.36 13.45
C MET A 144 -4.21 -5.35 12.31
N LEU A 145 -5.00 -5.26 11.24
CA LEU A 145 -4.82 -6.10 10.05
C LEU A 145 -3.45 -5.89 9.40
N ALA A 146 -3.01 -4.63 9.23
CA ALA A 146 -1.70 -4.31 8.67
C ALA A 146 -0.56 -4.85 9.53
N GLN A 147 -0.61 -4.63 10.85
CA GLN A 147 0.40 -5.12 11.79
C GLN A 147 0.46 -6.65 11.83
N GLN A 148 -0.69 -7.32 11.98
CA GLN A 148 -0.76 -8.78 12.07
C GLN A 148 -0.23 -9.43 10.79
N SER A 149 -0.62 -8.88 9.63
CA SER A 149 -0.16 -9.36 8.33
C SER A 149 1.35 -9.17 8.14
N TYR A 150 1.91 -8.06 8.62
CA TYR A 150 3.36 -7.84 8.62
C TYR A 150 4.08 -8.88 9.50
N ARG A 151 3.59 -9.10 10.73
CA ARG A 151 4.15 -10.11 11.65
C ARG A 151 4.06 -11.53 11.09
N GLN A 152 2.94 -11.88 10.44
CA GLN A 152 2.78 -13.18 9.78
C GLN A 152 3.76 -13.35 8.63
N TRP A 153 3.99 -12.30 7.84
CA TRP A 153 4.99 -12.32 6.78
C TRP A 153 6.42 -12.49 7.31
N LEU A 154 6.76 -11.82 8.40
CA LEU A 154 8.05 -12.02 9.07
C LEU A 154 8.22 -13.50 9.48
N LYS A 155 7.19 -14.09 10.11
CA LYS A 155 7.21 -15.51 10.48
C LYS A 155 7.34 -16.45 9.27
N SER A 156 6.54 -16.24 8.22
CA SER A 156 6.54 -17.13 7.05
C SER A 156 7.81 -17.03 6.21
N ALA A 157 8.47 -15.88 6.21
CA ALA A 157 9.77 -15.70 5.59
C ALA A 157 10.94 -16.23 6.45
N ASN A 158 10.64 -16.88 7.58
CA ASN A 158 11.62 -17.33 8.57
C ASN A 158 12.56 -16.20 8.99
N ILE A 159 11.98 -15.02 9.23
CA ILE A 159 12.65 -13.82 9.71
C ILE A 159 12.31 -13.70 11.18
N HIS A 160 13.16 -14.28 12.02
CA HIS A 160 13.05 -14.11 13.47
C HIS A 160 13.72 -12.81 13.94
N ASN A 161 14.61 -12.27 13.11
CA ASN A 161 15.34 -11.03 13.35
C ASN A 161 15.45 -10.20 12.06
N ILE A 162 15.19 -8.89 12.13
CA ILE A 162 15.36 -7.93 11.03
C ILE A 162 16.75 -8.03 10.37
N ARG A 163 17.80 -8.29 11.17
CA ARG A 163 19.16 -8.51 10.65
C ARG A 163 19.23 -9.71 9.71
N GLU A 164 18.60 -10.81 10.10
CA GLU A 164 18.56 -12.04 9.31
C GLU A 164 17.84 -11.82 7.97
N PHE A 165 16.78 -11.01 7.95
CA PHE A 165 16.12 -10.62 6.71
C PHE A 165 17.02 -9.79 5.79
N MET A 166 17.67 -8.76 6.35
CA MET A 166 18.54 -7.89 5.54
C MET A 166 19.67 -8.69 4.90
N VAL A 167 20.24 -9.64 5.63
CA VAL A 167 21.24 -10.59 5.11
C VAL A 167 20.63 -11.42 3.97
N LYS A 168 19.49 -12.09 4.20
CA LYS A 168 18.82 -12.92 3.19
C LYS A 168 18.40 -12.16 1.92
N ASP A 169 17.89 -10.93 2.02
CA ASP A 169 17.47 -10.12 0.86
C ASP A 169 18.69 -9.61 0.07
N LEU A 170 19.79 -9.26 0.74
CA LEU A 170 21.07 -8.90 0.10
C LEU A 170 21.71 -10.11 -0.59
N ASP A 171 21.76 -11.27 0.09
CA ASP A 171 22.28 -12.52 -0.47
C ASP A 171 21.49 -12.94 -1.71
N TYR A 172 20.16 -12.93 -1.63
CA TYR A 172 19.30 -13.26 -2.77
C TYR A 172 19.51 -12.29 -3.94
N THR A 173 19.61 -10.99 -3.66
CA THR A 173 19.82 -9.97 -4.70
C THR A 173 21.18 -10.16 -5.37
N LEU A 174 22.23 -10.41 -4.59
CA LEU A 174 23.58 -10.65 -5.08
C LEU A 174 23.64 -11.92 -5.94
N ALA A 175 23.03 -13.01 -5.49
CA ALA A 175 22.94 -14.26 -6.25
C ALA A 175 22.24 -14.03 -7.60
N LYS A 176 21.08 -13.38 -7.57
CA LYS A 176 20.32 -13.08 -8.79
C LYS A 176 21.07 -12.17 -9.76
N TRP A 177 21.83 -11.19 -9.26
CA TRP A 177 22.66 -10.33 -10.11
C TRP A 177 23.85 -11.09 -10.71
N ASN A 178 24.49 -11.98 -9.95
CA ASN A 178 25.52 -12.86 -10.48
C ASN A 178 24.99 -13.75 -11.60
N ASP A 179 23.83 -14.38 -11.40
CA ASP A 179 23.22 -15.26 -12.41
C ASP A 179 22.86 -14.51 -13.70
N LEU A 180 22.38 -13.27 -13.58
CA LEU A 180 21.91 -12.48 -14.72
C LEU A 180 23.02 -11.74 -15.46
N LEU A 181 24.02 -11.24 -14.73
CA LEU A 181 24.99 -10.29 -15.27
C LEU A 181 26.40 -10.85 -15.33
N ASN A 182 26.67 -12.00 -14.70
CA ASN A 182 28.00 -12.54 -14.53
C ASN A 182 28.98 -11.45 -14.04
N LEU A 183 28.76 -11.00 -12.78
CA LEU A 183 29.41 -9.80 -12.24
C LEU A 183 30.95 -9.87 -12.28
N GLU A 184 31.53 -11.07 -12.25
CA GLU A 184 32.97 -11.29 -12.43
C GLU A 184 33.44 -10.92 -13.84
N CYS A 185 32.72 -11.34 -14.88
CA CYS A 185 33.02 -10.98 -16.27
C CYS A 185 32.84 -9.47 -16.55
N LEU A 186 32.01 -8.78 -15.77
CA LEU A 186 31.80 -7.33 -15.88
C LEU A 186 32.79 -6.50 -15.02
N GLY A 187 33.73 -7.14 -14.32
CA GLY A 187 34.68 -6.43 -13.46
C GLY A 187 34.05 -5.79 -12.22
N LEU A 188 32.86 -6.23 -11.81
CA LEU A 188 32.11 -5.71 -10.65
C LEU A 188 32.44 -6.48 -9.35
N SER A 189 33.65 -7.01 -9.27
CA SER A 189 34.14 -7.81 -8.13
C SER A 189 34.23 -6.99 -6.84
N GLU A 190 34.60 -5.71 -6.92
CA GLU A 190 34.64 -4.80 -5.76
C GLU A 190 33.24 -4.52 -5.20
N ILE A 191 32.21 -4.33 -6.04
CA ILE A 191 30.82 -4.18 -5.58
C ILE A 191 30.34 -5.43 -4.85
N THR A 192 30.68 -6.61 -5.39
CA THR A 192 30.34 -7.90 -4.77
C THR A 192 31.00 -8.05 -3.40
N LYS A 193 32.27 -7.62 -3.27
CA LYS A 193 33.02 -7.63 -2.03
C LYS A 193 32.46 -6.65 -1.00
N ASP A 194 32.05 -5.46 -1.43
CA ASP A 194 31.41 -4.46 -0.57
C ASP A 194 30.08 -4.96 -0.01
N ILE A 195 29.22 -5.55 -0.86
CA ILE A 195 27.93 -6.12 -0.43
C ILE A 195 28.17 -7.25 0.58
N ARG A 196 29.11 -8.17 0.31
CA ARG A 196 29.49 -9.23 1.28
C ARG A 196 30.03 -8.64 2.58
N GLY A 197 30.79 -7.55 2.51
CA GLY A 197 31.26 -6.81 3.68
C GLY A 197 30.13 -6.21 4.52
N ILE A 198 29.09 -5.68 3.87
CA ILE A 198 27.87 -5.17 4.53
C ILE A 198 27.11 -6.32 5.19
N ILE A 199 26.93 -7.45 4.50
CA ILE A 199 26.28 -8.65 5.05
C ILE A 199 26.97 -9.10 6.34
N LYS A 200 28.30 -9.23 6.32
CA LYS A 200 29.08 -9.60 7.51
C LYS A 200 28.95 -8.60 8.66
N LYS A 201 28.87 -7.29 8.38
CA LYS A 201 28.63 -6.26 9.41
C LYS A 201 27.24 -6.37 10.02
N ILE A 202 26.22 -6.74 9.23
CA ILE A 202 24.86 -6.98 9.71
C ILE A 202 24.82 -8.21 10.62
N GLU A 203 25.45 -9.32 10.22
CA GLU A 203 25.50 -10.58 10.99
C GLU A 203 26.18 -10.41 12.36
N VAL A 204 27.32 -9.72 12.40
CA VAL A 204 28.09 -9.48 13.63
C VAL A 204 27.44 -8.40 14.52
N GLY A 205 26.38 -7.73 14.05
CA GLY A 205 25.69 -6.68 14.79
C GLY A 205 26.49 -5.39 14.95
N ASN A 206 27.53 -5.21 14.15
CA ASN A 206 28.51 -4.12 14.26
C ASN A 206 28.15 -2.89 13.40
N ILE A 207 26.91 -2.77 12.96
CA ILE A 207 26.41 -1.50 12.43
C ILE A 207 26.19 -0.58 13.64
N LYS A 208 27.24 0.15 14.02
CA LYS A 208 27.04 1.39 14.76
C LYS A 208 26.06 2.21 13.93
N SER A 209 24.90 2.53 14.48
CA SER A 209 24.03 3.56 13.94
C SER A 209 24.86 4.84 13.91
N SER A 210 25.50 5.13 12.78
CA SER A 210 26.02 6.45 12.52
C SER A 210 24.79 7.35 12.47
N SER A 211 24.60 8.11 13.55
CA SER A 211 23.68 9.22 13.65
C SER A 211 23.80 10.10 12.42
N LEU A 212 22.75 10.08 11.59
CA LEU A 212 22.41 11.04 10.54
C LEU A 212 20.92 11.30 10.63
#